data_AF-A0A9D9DRA0-F1
#
_entry.id   AF-A0A9D9DRA0-F1
#
_cell.length_a   1.000
_cell.length_b   1.000
_cell.length_c   1.000
_cell.angle_alpha   90.00
_cell.angle_beta   90.00
_cell.angle_gamma   90.00
#
_symmetry.space_group_name_H-M   'P 1'
#
loop_
_entity.id
_entity.type
_entity.pdbx_description
1 polymer ?
#
loop_
_entity_poly.entity_id
_entity_poly.type
_entity_poly.pdbx_seq_one_letter_code
_entity_poly.pdbx_strand_id
1 'polypeptide(L)'
;MKIISLLISLLIFTSLGLQVFAEEIELNLDDSQPPIEQQQSPAPIILAPKWEEFCEPGYENVNASDKADILNILSFVKSERAKRTYWAERRESFNKYLNYCKAKVDDNERGECYTELRQIENNKNEVYNSQRKQGLYQSDMIIKDSSK
;
A
#
# COMPACT_ATOMS: atom_id res chain seq x y z
N MET A 1 -39.84 44.74 9.50
CA MET A 1 -38.45 44.80 8.99
C MET A 1 -38.38 43.83 7.81
N LYS A 2 -38.54 44.34 6.59
CA LYS A 2 -37.52 44.53 5.53
C LYS A 2 -37.02 43.21 4.92
N ILE A 3 -37.53 42.98 3.71
CA ILE A 3 -37.20 42.03 2.64
C ILE A 3 -35.76 42.28 2.13
N ILE A 4 -35.19 41.29 1.40
CA ILE A 4 -34.14 41.31 0.33
C ILE A 4 -33.21 40.10 0.60
N SER A 5 -33.34 38.92 -0.03
CA SER A 5 -33.20 38.53 -1.44
C SER A 5 -31.89 38.97 -2.10
N LEU A 6 -30.96 38.04 -2.33
CA LEU A 6 -30.04 38.09 -3.48
C LEU A 6 -29.47 36.69 -3.75
N LEU A 7 -30.05 36.09 -4.80
CA LEU A 7 -29.52 34.97 -5.57
C LEU A 7 -28.33 35.45 -6.44
N ILE A 8 -27.68 34.46 -7.08
CA ILE A 8 -27.04 34.48 -8.42
C ILE A 8 -25.50 34.33 -8.41
N SER A 9 -25.11 33.06 -8.62
CA SER A 9 -24.23 32.55 -9.69
C SER A 9 -22.91 33.24 -10.02
N LEU A 10 -21.82 32.46 -10.01
CA LEU A 10 -20.99 32.37 -11.21
C LEU A 10 -20.40 30.96 -11.39
N LEU A 11 -20.82 30.37 -12.49
CA LEU A 11 -20.38 29.14 -13.14
C LEU A 11 -19.11 29.46 -13.95
N ILE A 12 -18.26 28.45 -14.14
CA ILE A 12 -17.25 28.30 -15.21
C ILE A 12 -15.85 28.93 -14.94
N PHE A 13 -14.88 28.05 -14.68
CA PHE A 13 -13.54 28.11 -15.27
C PHE A 13 -13.23 26.70 -15.80
N THR A 14 -13.69 26.38 -17.01
CA THR A 14 -12.81 26.20 -18.19
C THR A 14 -11.55 25.41 -17.91
N SER A 15 -11.61 24.13 -18.25
CA SER A 15 -10.50 23.38 -18.82
C SER A 15 -9.74 24.24 -19.82
N LEU A 16 -8.42 24.41 -19.63
CA LEU A 16 -7.37 24.64 -20.63
C LEU A 16 -6.06 24.79 -19.82
N GLY A 17 -4.94 24.17 -20.14
CA GLY A 17 -4.59 23.50 -21.38
C GLY A 17 -3.62 22.35 -21.15
N LEU A 18 -3.56 21.52 -22.18
CA LEU A 18 -2.46 20.61 -22.43
C LEU A 18 -1.13 21.36 -22.26
N GLN A 19 -0.22 20.80 -21.46
CA GLN A 19 1.19 21.01 -21.73
C GLN A 19 1.55 20.15 -22.95
N VAL A 20 1.32 20.74 -24.12
CA VAL A 20 2.01 20.37 -25.34
C VAL A 20 3.47 20.75 -25.12
N PHE A 21 4.32 19.78 -24.77
CA PHE A 21 5.74 19.92 -25.06
C PHE A 21 5.89 19.76 -26.57
N ALA A 22 5.80 20.89 -27.28
CA ALA A 22 6.37 21.01 -28.61
C ALA A 22 7.89 21.08 -28.40
N GLU A 23 8.53 19.92 -28.33
CA GLU A 23 9.95 19.85 -28.66
C GLU A 23 10.03 19.62 -30.17
N GLU A 24 10.57 20.64 -30.80
CA GLU A 24 10.85 20.79 -32.22
C GLU A 24 11.69 19.59 -32.71
N ILE A 25 11.01 18.59 -33.29
CA ILE A 25 11.71 17.58 -34.09
C ILE A 25 11.78 18.14 -35.51
N GLU A 26 12.97 18.63 -35.86
CA GLU A 26 13.35 18.98 -37.21
C GLU A 26 12.91 17.88 -38.19
N LEU A 27 12.09 18.29 -39.15
CA LEU A 27 11.56 17.45 -40.21
C LEU A 27 12.66 17.27 -41.27
N ASN A 28 13.62 16.38 -40.99
CA ASN A 28 14.49 15.85 -42.03
C ASN A 28 13.69 14.83 -42.85
N LEU A 29 13.16 15.33 -43.96
CA LEU A 29 12.61 14.55 -45.06
C LEU A 29 13.79 13.90 -45.79
N ASP A 30 14.22 12.71 -45.36
CA ASP A 30 15.07 11.86 -46.18
C ASP A 30 14.45 10.46 -46.33
N ASP A 31 14.48 10.03 -47.58
CA ASP A 31 13.71 8.97 -48.19
C ASP A 31 14.25 7.58 -47.76
N SER A 32 13.36 6.57 -47.70
CA SER A 32 13.65 5.12 -47.69
C SER A 32 14.17 4.41 -46.41
N GLN A 33 13.26 3.77 -45.62
CA GLN A 33 13.42 2.38 -45.07
C GLN A 33 12.08 1.84 -44.45
N PRO A 34 11.82 0.51 -44.34
CA PRO A 34 10.50 -0.15 -44.35
C PRO A 34 9.80 -0.16 -42.96
N PRO A 35 8.56 -0.67 -42.82
CA PRO A 35 7.69 -0.36 -41.69
C PRO A 35 8.20 -0.99 -40.39
N ILE A 36 8.37 -0.16 -39.36
CA ILE A 36 8.66 -0.58 -37.99
C ILE A 36 7.42 -1.28 -37.44
N GLU A 37 7.51 -2.60 -37.27
CA GLU A 37 6.59 -3.36 -36.42
C GLU A 37 6.57 -2.72 -35.03
N GLN A 38 5.39 -2.31 -34.57
CA GLN A 38 5.18 -1.91 -33.18
C GLN A 38 5.47 -3.12 -32.30
N GLN A 39 6.67 -3.12 -31.71
CA GLN A 39 7.08 -4.11 -30.74
C GLN A 39 6.28 -3.85 -29.46
N GLN A 40 5.10 -4.46 -29.41
CA GLN A 40 4.26 -4.49 -28.22
C GLN A 40 5.01 -5.30 -27.16
N SER A 41 5.72 -4.58 -26.28
CA SER A 41 6.28 -5.17 -25.07
C SER A 41 5.17 -5.93 -24.38
N PRO A 42 5.32 -7.24 -24.10
CA PRO A 42 4.29 -7.99 -23.40
C PRO A 42 4.02 -7.30 -22.07
N ALA A 43 2.74 -7.20 -21.72
CA ALA A 43 2.33 -6.64 -20.44
C ALA A 43 3.12 -7.32 -19.30
N PRO A 44 3.57 -6.56 -18.28
CA PRO A 44 4.37 -7.13 -17.21
C PRO A 44 3.63 -8.29 -16.56
N ILE A 45 4.27 -9.47 -16.55
CA ILE A 45 3.72 -10.67 -15.92
C ILE A 45 3.65 -10.39 -14.41
N ILE A 46 2.43 -10.22 -13.88
CA ILE A 46 2.22 -9.96 -12.46
C ILE A 46 2.45 -11.26 -11.69
N LEU A 47 3.61 -11.37 -11.06
CA LEU A 47 4.00 -12.51 -10.25
C LEU A 47 3.25 -12.52 -8.91
N ALA A 48 2.99 -13.73 -8.42
CA ALA A 48 2.41 -13.95 -7.10
C ALA A 48 3.24 -13.25 -6.02
N PRO A 49 2.61 -12.46 -5.12
CA PRO A 49 3.32 -11.80 -4.04
C PRO A 49 3.84 -12.82 -3.03
N LYS A 50 5.02 -12.54 -2.46
CA LYS A 50 5.61 -13.32 -1.39
C LYS A 50 5.36 -12.65 -0.04
N TRP A 51 5.23 -13.44 1.01
CA TRP A 51 4.93 -12.93 2.36
C TRP A 51 6.05 -12.04 2.89
N GLU A 52 7.29 -12.41 2.57
CA GLU A 52 8.52 -11.73 2.98
C GLU A 52 8.62 -10.29 2.45
N GLU A 53 7.82 -9.91 1.44
CA GLU A 53 7.74 -8.54 0.92
C GLU A 53 7.00 -7.58 1.86
N PHE A 54 6.15 -8.10 2.75
CA PHE A 54 5.31 -7.30 3.66
C PHE A 54 5.62 -7.52 5.13
N CYS A 55 6.29 -8.63 5.45
CA CYS A 55 6.60 -9.00 6.82
C CYS A 55 7.76 -8.17 7.37
N GLU A 56 7.72 -7.87 8.66
CA GLU A 56 8.89 -7.34 9.35
C GLU A 56 9.97 -8.42 9.49
N PRO A 57 11.25 -8.10 9.24
CA PRO A 57 12.34 -9.06 9.34
C PRO A 57 12.37 -9.82 10.66
N GLY A 58 12.48 -11.15 10.59
CA GLY A 58 12.50 -12.04 11.75
C GLY A 58 11.13 -12.53 12.23
N TYR A 59 10.03 -12.07 11.60
CA TYR A 59 8.66 -12.53 11.88
C TYR A 59 8.04 -13.36 10.76
N GLU A 60 8.82 -13.76 9.75
CA GLU A 60 8.32 -14.47 8.55
C GLU A 60 7.69 -15.81 8.90
N ASN A 61 8.18 -16.46 9.96
CA ASN A 61 7.79 -17.81 10.38
C ASN A 61 7.32 -17.90 11.83
N VAL A 62 6.81 -16.81 12.40
CA VAL A 62 6.25 -16.86 13.76
C VAL A 62 4.89 -17.55 13.77
N ASN A 63 4.65 -18.32 14.82
CA ASN A 63 3.36 -18.92 15.12
C ASN A 63 2.64 -18.08 16.17
N ALA A 64 1.31 -18.03 16.09
CA ALA A 64 0.50 -17.47 17.15
C ALA A 64 0.78 -18.27 18.45
N SER A 65 1.05 -17.56 19.54
CA SER A 65 1.36 -18.17 20.82
C SER A 65 0.29 -17.81 21.83
N ASP A 66 -0.62 -18.74 22.09
CA ASP A 66 -1.72 -18.56 23.06
C ASP A 66 -1.33 -18.90 24.50
N LYS A 67 -0.13 -19.48 24.71
CA LYS A 67 0.32 -19.83 26.06
C LYS A 67 0.61 -18.58 26.87
N ALA A 68 -0.25 -18.27 27.83
CA ALA A 68 0.06 -17.33 28.90
C ALA A 68 1.31 -17.83 29.63
N ASP A 69 2.38 -17.04 29.60
CA ASP A 69 3.63 -17.37 30.27
C ASP A 69 3.72 -16.56 31.57
N ILE A 70 4.33 -17.11 32.60
CA ILE A 70 4.44 -16.51 33.94
C ILE A 70 5.17 -15.16 33.90
N LEU A 71 5.97 -14.93 32.86
CA LEU A 71 6.68 -13.67 32.59
C LEU A 71 5.82 -12.60 31.90
N ASN A 72 4.52 -12.83 31.69
CA ASN A 72 3.57 -11.84 31.13
C ASN A 72 3.46 -10.54 31.96
N ILE A 73 3.93 -10.53 33.20
CA ILE A 73 4.03 -9.34 34.06
C ILE A 73 5.04 -8.34 33.48
N LEU A 74 6.05 -8.81 32.75
CA LEU A 74 7.02 -7.96 32.08
C LEU A 74 6.42 -7.39 30.80
N SER A 75 6.27 -6.06 30.75
CA SER A 75 5.66 -5.33 29.63
C SER A 75 6.30 -5.68 28.27
N PHE A 76 7.62 -5.86 28.24
CA PHE A 76 8.37 -6.25 27.05
C PHE A 76 7.98 -7.64 26.51
N VAL A 77 7.84 -8.63 27.40
CA VAL A 77 7.45 -10.00 27.00
C VAL A 77 6.03 -9.99 26.44
N LYS A 78 5.14 -9.20 27.05
CA LYS A 78 3.76 -9.01 26.57
C LYS A 78 3.73 -8.33 25.19
N SER A 79 4.51 -7.27 24.97
CA SER A 79 4.54 -6.56 23.69
C SER A 79 5.13 -7.40 22.57
N GLU A 80 6.20 -8.16 22.84
CA GLU A 80 6.79 -9.07 21.86
C GLU A 80 5.83 -10.20 21.50
N ARG A 81 5.10 -10.77 22.47
CA ARG A 81 4.05 -11.75 22.15
C ARG A 81 2.98 -11.15 21.26
N ALA A 82 2.43 -9.98 21.61
CA ALA A 82 1.40 -9.33 20.82
C ALA A 82 1.87 -9.10 19.38
N LYS A 83 3.12 -8.68 19.19
CA LYS A 83 3.75 -8.51 17.88
C LYS A 83 3.89 -9.83 17.12
N ARG A 84 4.33 -10.91 17.78
CA ARG A 84 4.42 -12.25 17.16
C ARG A 84 3.05 -12.78 16.72
N THR A 85 2.04 -12.66 17.58
CA THR A 85 0.66 -13.05 17.25
C THR A 85 0.13 -12.24 16.07
N TYR A 86 0.32 -10.92 16.09
CA TYR A 86 -0.07 -10.05 14.97
C TYR A 86 0.52 -10.51 13.63
N TRP A 87 1.83 -10.76 13.57
CA TRP A 87 2.47 -11.20 12.33
C TRP A 87 2.06 -12.61 11.91
N ALA A 88 1.78 -13.51 12.86
CA ALA A 88 1.28 -14.86 12.58
C ALA A 88 -0.13 -14.85 11.95
N GLU A 89 -1.08 -14.16 12.59
CA GLU A 89 -2.47 -14.01 12.09
C GLU A 89 -2.50 -13.33 10.71
N ARG A 90 -1.60 -12.36 10.54
CA ARG A 90 -1.46 -11.64 9.28
C ARG A 90 -0.92 -12.52 8.16
N ARG A 91 0.06 -13.38 8.44
CA ARG A 91 0.56 -14.40 7.50
C ARG A 91 -0.54 -15.37 7.10
N GLU A 92 -1.33 -15.85 8.06
CA GLU A 92 -2.47 -16.74 7.79
C GLU A 92 -3.48 -16.09 6.83
N SER A 93 -3.85 -14.84 7.13
CA SER A 93 -4.76 -14.05 6.30
C SER A 93 -4.22 -13.82 4.89
N PHE A 94 -2.92 -13.50 4.78
CA PHE A 94 -2.22 -13.35 3.50
C PHE A 94 -2.29 -14.63 2.68
N ASN A 95 -1.94 -15.77 3.27
CA ASN A 95 -1.94 -17.06 2.59
C ASN A 95 -3.34 -17.46 2.12
N LYS A 96 -4.38 -17.16 2.92
CA LYS A 96 -5.78 -17.40 2.55
C LYS A 96 -6.16 -16.59 1.30
N TYR A 97 -5.84 -15.30 1.26
CA TYR A 97 -6.11 -14.45 0.09
C TYR A 97 -5.26 -14.88 -1.11
N LEU A 98 -3.97 -15.16 -0.91
CA LEU A 98 -3.09 -15.63 -1.98
C LEU A 98 -3.63 -16.91 -2.63
N ASN A 99 -4.13 -17.86 -1.85
CA ASN A 99 -4.75 -19.07 -2.37
C ASN A 99 -6.06 -18.78 -3.11
N TYR A 100 -6.86 -17.82 -2.64
CA TYR A 100 -8.03 -17.33 -3.37
C TYR A 100 -7.64 -16.75 -4.75
N CYS A 101 -6.58 -15.95 -4.84
CA CYS A 101 -6.09 -15.43 -6.12
C CYS A 101 -5.55 -16.53 -7.03
N LYS A 102 -4.81 -17.50 -6.48
CA LYS A 102 -4.29 -18.64 -7.25
C LYS A 102 -5.38 -19.51 -7.85
N ALA A 103 -6.54 -19.58 -7.21
CA ALA A 103 -7.70 -20.33 -7.69
C ALA A 103 -8.40 -19.68 -8.90
N LYS A 104 -8.05 -18.44 -9.27
CA LYS A 104 -8.55 -17.78 -10.49
C LYS A 104 -8.00 -18.50 -11.73
N VAL A 105 -8.90 -18.74 -12.68
CA VAL A 105 -8.59 -19.44 -13.95
C VAL A 105 -8.01 -18.46 -14.96
N ASP A 106 -8.56 -17.26 -15.05
CA ASP A 106 -8.09 -16.22 -15.94
C ASP A 106 -6.81 -15.55 -15.40
N ASP A 107 -5.82 -15.40 -16.28
CA ASP A 107 -4.51 -14.84 -15.93
C ASP A 107 -4.57 -13.35 -15.59
N ASN A 108 -5.45 -12.60 -16.26
CA ASN A 108 -5.62 -11.17 -16.02
C ASN A 108 -6.32 -10.95 -14.67
N GLU A 109 -7.43 -11.65 -14.41
CA GLU A 109 -8.12 -11.61 -13.10
C GLU A 109 -7.18 -12.02 -11.96
N ARG A 110 -6.32 -13.02 -12.20
CA ARG A 110 -5.32 -13.46 -11.22
C ARG A 110 -4.27 -12.38 -10.95
N GLY A 111 -3.77 -11.73 -12.00
CA GLY A 111 -2.83 -10.61 -11.90
C GLY A 111 -3.42 -9.40 -11.16
N GLU A 112 -4.67 -9.06 -11.45
CA GLU A 112 -5.42 -8.02 -10.74
C GLU A 112 -5.58 -8.38 -9.26
N CYS A 113 -5.97 -9.62 -8.95
CA CYS A 113 -6.09 -10.11 -7.57
C CYS A 113 -4.77 -10.04 -6.79
N TYR A 114 -3.64 -10.35 -7.43
CA TYR A 114 -2.32 -10.16 -6.81
C TYR A 114 -2.00 -8.70 -6.54
N THR A 115 -2.41 -7.79 -7.43
CA THR A 115 -2.24 -6.34 -7.24
C THR A 115 -3.06 -5.84 -6.05
N GLU A 116 -4.31 -6.28 -5.93
CA GLU A 116 -5.15 -5.96 -4.76
C GLU A 116 -4.54 -6.48 -3.46
N LEU A 117 -4.05 -7.72 -3.45
CA LEU A 117 -3.39 -8.30 -2.28
C LEU A 117 -2.18 -7.47 -1.83
N ARG A 118 -1.34 -7.02 -2.77
CA ARG A 118 -0.21 -6.12 -2.50
C ARG A 118 -0.68 -4.81 -1.86
N GLN A 119 -1.73 -4.21 -2.41
CA GLN A 119 -2.28 -2.95 -1.89
C GLN A 119 -2.83 -3.12 -0.47
N ILE A 120 -3.57 -4.20 -0.21
CA ILE A 120 -4.11 -4.50 1.12
C ILE A 120 -2.98 -4.64 2.14
N GLU A 121 -1.93 -5.38 1.82
CA GLU A 121 -0.81 -5.57 2.75
C GLU A 121 0.03 -4.29 2.94
N ASN A 122 0.20 -3.48 1.90
CA ASN A 122 0.85 -2.17 2.04
C ASN A 122 0.03 -1.24 2.96
N ASN A 123 -1.28 -1.15 2.76
CA ASN A 123 -2.15 -0.33 3.61
C ASN A 123 -2.10 -0.77 5.08
N LYS A 124 -2.14 -2.08 5.35
CA LYS A 124 -1.99 -2.60 6.71
C LYS A 124 -0.61 -2.28 7.30
N ASN A 125 0.46 -2.26 6.50
CA ASN A 125 1.80 -1.85 6.94
C ASN A 125 1.87 -0.37 7.27
N GLU A 126 1.23 0.49 6.49
CA GLU A 126 1.11 1.92 6.80
C GLU A 126 0.41 2.16 8.13
N VAL A 127 -0.72 1.47 8.36
CA VAL A 127 -1.45 1.54 9.63
C VAL A 127 -0.58 1.05 10.80
N TYR A 128 0.08 -0.10 10.65
CA TYR A 128 0.99 -0.65 11.66
C TYR A 128 2.10 0.34 12.02
N ASN A 129 2.76 0.91 11.01
CA ASN A 129 3.84 1.87 11.19
C ASN A 129 3.36 3.17 11.85
N SER A 130 2.17 3.65 11.48
CA SER A 130 1.55 4.82 12.10
C SER A 130 1.26 4.60 13.58
N GLN A 131 0.62 3.48 13.93
CA GLN A 131 0.31 3.14 15.32
C GLN A 131 1.58 2.98 16.18
N ARG A 132 2.62 2.32 15.65
CA ARG A 132 3.90 2.22 16.35
C ARG A 132 4.54 3.58 16.59
N LYS A 133 4.56 4.46 15.59
CA LYS A 133 5.08 5.82 15.74
C LYS A 133 4.30 6.58 16.81
N GLN A 134 2.97 6.55 16.78
CA GLN A 134 2.13 7.22 17.77
C GLN A 134 2.40 6.72 19.20
N GLY A 135 2.54 5.41 19.39
CA GLY A 135 2.89 4.84 20.70
C GLY A 135 4.26 5.29 21.20
N LEU A 136 5.25 5.39 20.31
CA LEU A 136 6.58 5.91 20.64
C LEU A 136 6.51 7.41 21.03
N TYR A 137 5.83 8.24 20.23
CA TYR A 137 5.67 9.67 20.53
C TYR A 137 4.95 9.93 21.86
N GLN A 138 3.89 9.18 22.18
CA GLN A 138 3.20 9.31 23.47
C GLN A 138 4.10 8.93 24.64
N SER A 139 4.90 7.87 24.49
CA SER A 139 5.85 7.43 25.51
C SER A 139 6.94 8.49 25.76
N ASP A 140 7.47 9.10 24.70
CA ASP A 140 8.48 10.16 24.80
C ASP A 140 7.96 11.42 25.50
N MET A 141 6.69 11.80 25.28
CA MET A 141 6.07 12.94 25.98
C MET A 141 5.92 12.66 27.48
N ILE A 142 5.45 11.47 27.86
CA ILE A 142 5.30 11.08 29.26
C ILE A 142 6.64 11.10 29.98
N ILE A 143 7.71 10.58 29.36
CA ILE A 143 9.05 10.57 29.94
C ILE A 143 9.58 11.99 30.15
N LYS A 144 9.35 12.90 29.19
CA LYS A 144 9.75 14.32 29.32
C LYS A 144 8.99 15.04 30.44
N ASP A 145 7.71 14.78 30.60
CA ASP A 145 6.89 15.39 31.65
C ASP A 145 7.18 14.84 33.04
N SER A 146 7.54 13.55 33.16
CA SER A 146 7.89 12.90 34.44
C SER A 146 9.32 13.14 34.91
N SER A 147 10.15 13.81 34.11
CA SER A 147 11.53 14.20 34.45
C SER A 147 11.67 15.66 34.92
N LYS A 148 10.56 16.37 35.16
CA LYS A 148 10.51 17.71 35.78
C LYS A 148 10.02 17.62 37.21
#